data_AF-A0A2H3HL54-F1
#
_entry.id   AF-A0A2H3HL54-F1
#
_cell.length_a   1.000
_cell.length_b   1.000
_cell.length_c   1.000
_cell.angle_alpha   90.00
_cell.angle_beta   90.00
_cell.angle_gamma   90.00
#
_symmetry.space_group_name_H-M   'P 1'
#
loop_
_entity.id
_entity.type
_entity.pdbx_description
1 polymer ?
#
loop_
_entity_poly.entity_id
_entity_poly.type
_entity_poly.pdbx_seq_one_letter_code
_entity_poly.pdbx_strand_id
1 'polypeptide(L)'
;MLPSITASHCKRNPNVDTSDIRNTTYVNFVRSVTIPSGTTYRYVFAPPSDTTKPYLLFIHGFPETSYDWSHQITYFTEQGYGVIVPDLLGCGGTDTPRALTLYGFKNMAADVGQILDCEGVEKVIGVSHDLGSPLLSRFVISQPSRFTAVAFLGNGYFPPAARVDAAGVDFINEAALSRFGYETVGFWSFNNEENAAKVFDQHLESFSTLSFTRNTSLWIDHLAPTGAIRQWLMQDKMATDIFVSRARMEQWKTIIRENGGMDGPLRWYKAMIAGVNNPTEEDSDTMVLERTLKRTISIIAGDPTVGGASSGLTVYNGDDMVVTRLAATVYWAELYLTRSTPACTATSDCQSGPCTAFRLSALSAILMPWYMQKVFGKRMIVNEDRYLTTNLLVRGWGVVFASDVLTVAETPTSVTRWLRQQVR
;
A
#
# COMPACT_ATOMS: atom_id res chain seq x y z
N MET A 1 -14.69 14.50 -1.92
CA MET A 1 -13.83 15.60 -2.42
C MET A 1 -13.26 16.32 -1.22
N LEU A 2 -11.96 16.19 -0.96
CA LEU A 2 -11.28 17.12 -0.06
C LEU A 2 -11.24 18.50 -0.74
N PRO A 3 -11.41 19.61 -0.02
CA PRO A 3 -11.31 20.94 -0.61
C PRO A 3 -9.92 21.12 -1.24
N SER A 4 -9.89 21.70 -2.45
CA SER A 4 -8.66 22.12 -3.11
C SER A 4 -7.90 23.07 -2.18
N ILE A 5 -6.74 22.63 -1.70
CA ILE A 5 -5.86 23.50 -0.93
C ILE A 5 -5.23 24.45 -1.94
N THR A 6 -5.59 25.73 -1.88
CA THR A 6 -4.98 26.75 -2.72
C THR A 6 -3.50 26.91 -2.38
N ALA A 7 -2.65 27.18 -3.38
CA ALA A 7 -1.20 27.35 -3.25
C ALA A 7 -0.76 28.37 -2.16
N SER A 8 -1.68 29.18 -1.63
CA SER A 8 -1.48 30.14 -0.54
C SER A 8 -0.97 29.55 0.79
N HIS A 9 -1.07 28.24 1.01
CA HIS A 9 -0.63 27.59 2.24
C HIS A 9 0.77 26.94 2.15
N CYS A 10 1.37 26.90 0.96
CA CYS A 10 2.69 26.32 0.74
C CYS A 10 3.79 27.34 1.05
N LYS A 11 4.74 27.00 1.92
CA LYS A 11 5.87 27.89 2.26
C LYS A 11 7.13 27.42 1.54
N ARG A 12 7.53 28.11 0.47
CA ARG A 12 8.76 27.81 -0.26
C ARG A 12 9.98 28.26 0.52
N ASN A 13 11.00 27.40 0.60
CA ASN A 13 12.31 27.76 1.12
C ASN A 13 13.21 28.23 -0.04
N PRO A 14 13.60 29.51 -0.11
CA PRO A 14 14.44 30.03 -1.18
C PRO A 14 15.91 29.56 -1.10
N ASN A 15 16.35 29.11 0.08
CA ASN A 15 17.73 28.70 0.33
C ASN A 15 17.77 27.20 0.60
N VAL A 16 17.68 26.41 -0.47
CA VAL A 16 17.76 24.95 -0.36
C VAL A 16 19.22 24.54 -0.19
N ASP A 17 19.53 23.73 0.82
CA ASP A 17 20.84 23.10 0.92
C ASP A 17 20.95 21.98 -0.13
N THR A 18 21.95 22.12 -0.99
CA THR A 18 22.26 21.20 -2.08
C THR A 18 23.72 20.74 -2.03
N SER A 19 24.40 20.92 -0.90
CA SER A 19 25.82 20.57 -0.74
C SER A 19 26.10 19.09 -1.01
N ASP A 20 25.17 18.23 -0.62
CA ASP A 20 25.18 16.78 -0.80
C ASP A 20 25.05 16.37 -2.27
N ILE A 21 24.31 17.14 -3.07
CA ILE A 21 24.01 16.85 -4.49
C ILE A 21 24.66 17.83 -5.46
N ARG A 22 25.65 18.61 -5.02
CA ARG A 22 26.27 19.69 -5.82
C ARG A 22 26.86 19.24 -7.17
N ASN A 23 27.27 17.98 -7.27
CA ASN A 23 27.88 17.41 -8.47
C ASN A 23 26.86 16.70 -9.39
N THR A 24 25.57 16.78 -9.07
CA THR A 24 24.52 16.13 -9.87
C THR A 24 24.09 17.01 -11.03
N THR A 25 23.60 16.38 -12.11
CA THR A 25 23.11 17.07 -13.30
C THR A 25 21.83 17.88 -13.05
N TYR A 26 21.13 17.60 -11.94
CA TYR A 26 19.82 18.17 -11.64
C TYR A 26 19.81 19.19 -10.51
N VAL A 27 20.97 19.52 -9.91
CA VAL A 27 21.07 20.40 -8.74
C VAL A 27 20.30 21.72 -8.90
N ASN A 28 20.29 22.27 -10.11
CA ASN A 28 19.62 23.55 -10.43
C ASN A 28 18.09 23.46 -10.52
N PHE A 29 17.52 22.25 -10.50
CA PHE A 29 16.07 22.02 -10.52
C PHE A 29 15.49 21.78 -9.12
N VAL A 30 16.32 21.79 -8.09
CA VAL A 30 15.91 21.42 -6.73
C VAL A 30 15.13 22.55 -6.09
N ARG A 31 14.04 22.18 -5.41
CA ARG A 31 13.18 23.06 -4.62
C ARG A 31 12.96 22.47 -3.24
N SER A 32 12.55 23.33 -2.33
CA SER A 32 12.09 22.92 -1.00
C SER A 32 10.81 23.66 -0.63
N VAL A 33 9.84 22.92 -0.09
CA VAL A 33 8.57 23.47 0.35
C VAL A 33 8.12 22.83 1.65
N THR A 34 7.70 23.65 2.61
CA THR A 34 6.89 23.19 3.73
C THR A 34 5.44 23.12 3.25
N ILE A 35 4.93 21.90 3.13
CA ILE A 35 3.56 21.64 2.71
C ILE A 35 2.58 21.92 3.87
N PRO A 36 1.27 22.10 3.59
CA PRO A 36 0.27 22.39 4.61
C PRO A 36 0.22 21.40 5.80
N SER A 37 0.57 20.13 5.60
CA SER A 37 0.70 19.15 6.71
C SER A 37 1.86 19.44 7.68
N GLY A 38 2.74 20.39 7.35
CA GLY A 38 3.83 20.88 8.20
C GLY A 38 5.20 20.28 7.90
N THR A 39 5.26 19.22 7.09
CA THR A 39 6.52 18.60 6.65
C THR A 39 7.22 19.45 5.59
N THR A 40 8.53 19.59 5.67
CA THR A 40 9.35 20.19 4.63
C THR A 40 9.93 19.11 3.72
N TYR A 41 9.60 19.19 2.42
CA TYR A 41 10.11 18.30 1.40
C TYR A 41 11.13 19.00 0.51
N ARG A 42 12.21 18.30 0.18
CA ARG A 42 13.11 18.62 -0.94
C ARG A 42 12.75 17.76 -2.14
N TYR A 43 12.69 18.36 -3.32
CA TYR A 43 12.30 17.67 -4.54
C TYR A 43 12.87 18.37 -5.77
N VAL A 44 13.05 17.61 -6.83
CA VAL A 44 13.37 18.14 -8.15
C VAL A 44 12.08 18.59 -8.82
N PHE A 45 12.08 19.79 -9.39
CA PHE A 45 10.97 20.30 -10.19
C PHE A 45 11.49 21.02 -11.43
N ALA A 46 11.10 20.52 -12.60
CA ALA A 46 11.22 21.24 -13.85
C ALA A 46 9.87 21.24 -14.58
N PRO A 47 9.32 22.42 -14.96
CA PRO A 47 8.14 22.47 -15.81
C PRO A 47 8.48 21.95 -17.22
N PRO A 48 7.48 21.44 -17.98
CA PRO A 48 7.70 21.03 -19.36
C PRO A 48 8.13 22.23 -20.19
N SER A 49 9.22 22.07 -20.95
CA SER A 49 9.61 23.07 -21.95
C SER A 49 8.80 22.93 -23.25
N ASP A 50 8.24 21.75 -23.51
CA ASP A 50 7.20 21.51 -24.51
C ASP A 50 5.85 21.36 -23.83
N THR A 51 4.97 22.36 -23.95
CA THR A 51 3.67 22.40 -23.27
C THR A 51 2.69 21.29 -23.71
N THR A 52 3.02 20.54 -24.78
CA THR A 52 2.25 19.37 -25.20
C THR A 52 2.64 18.10 -24.43
N LYS A 53 3.75 18.11 -23.70
CA LYS A 53 4.27 16.97 -22.92
C LYS A 53 3.71 16.97 -21.48
N PRO A 54 3.46 15.78 -20.91
CA PRO A 54 2.96 15.66 -19.54
C PRO A 54 4.07 15.86 -18.50
N TYR A 55 3.65 16.03 -17.25
CA TYR A 55 4.52 15.87 -16.09
C TYR A 55 4.74 14.40 -15.76
N LEU A 56 5.98 14.05 -15.43
CA LEU A 56 6.39 12.74 -14.91
C LEU A 56 6.71 12.87 -13.42
N LEU A 57 6.02 12.10 -12.59
CA LEU A 57 6.27 12.00 -11.16
C LEU A 57 7.08 10.73 -10.88
N PHE A 58 8.32 10.86 -10.43
CA PHE A 58 9.18 9.72 -10.10
C PHE A 58 9.25 9.51 -8.58
N ILE A 59 8.95 8.30 -8.12
CA ILE A 59 8.86 7.92 -6.71
C ILE A 59 9.92 6.83 -6.44
N HIS A 60 10.95 7.17 -5.66
CA HIS A 60 12.04 6.26 -5.33
C HIS A 60 11.66 5.24 -4.23
N GLY A 61 12.54 4.27 -3.99
CA GLY A 61 12.40 3.25 -2.96
C GLY A 61 13.42 3.39 -1.84
N PHE A 62 13.78 2.27 -1.21
CA PHE A 62 14.72 2.24 -0.10
C PHE A 62 16.10 1.71 -0.50
N PRO A 63 17.20 2.27 0.02
CA PRO A 63 17.35 3.53 0.76
C PRO A 63 17.85 4.61 -0.22
N GLU A 64 16.94 5.06 -1.08
CA GLU A 64 17.28 5.93 -2.21
C GLU A 64 16.78 7.36 -1.98
N THR A 65 17.07 8.23 -2.96
CA THR A 65 16.59 9.62 -3.01
C THR A 65 16.24 9.97 -4.47
N SER A 66 15.95 11.24 -4.75
CA SER A 66 15.86 11.75 -6.12
C SER A 66 17.10 11.45 -6.99
N TYR A 67 18.26 11.19 -6.37
CA TYR A 67 19.50 10.87 -7.07
C TYR A 67 19.41 9.63 -7.95
N ASP A 68 18.59 8.65 -7.55
CA ASP A 68 18.44 7.41 -8.30
C ASP A 68 17.82 7.66 -9.68
N TRP A 69 16.97 8.68 -9.79
CA TRP A 69 16.37 9.14 -11.03
C TRP A 69 17.21 10.15 -11.81
N SER A 70 18.45 10.45 -11.42
CA SER A 70 19.30 11.46 -12.08
C SER A 70 19.39 11.31 -13.61
N HIS A 71 19.50 10.08 -14.10
CA HIS A 71 19.51 9.81 -15.54
C HIS A 71 18.16 10.10 -16.21
N GLN A 72 17.05 9.73 -15.57
CA GLN A 72 15.70 9.98 -16.05
C GLN A 72 15.37 11.47 -16.01
N ILE A 73 15.77 12.18 -14.96
CA ILE A 73 15.62 13.63 -14.84
C ILE A 73 16.30 14.32 -16.02
N THR A 74 17.59 14.03 -16.26
CA THR A 74 18.33 14.62 -17.38
C THR A 74 17.66 14.30 -18.72
N TYR A 75 17.39 13.02 -18.97
CA TYR A 75 16.81 12.62 -20.26
C TYR A 75 15.44 13.27 -20.52
N PHE A 76 14.50 13.19 -19.58
CA PHE A 76 13.13 13.65 -19.83
C PHE A 76 13.02 15.17 -19.88
N THR A 77 13.84 15.90 -19.11
CA THR A 77 13.89 17.37 -19.21
C THR A 77 14.45 17.83 -20.56
N GLU A 78 15.49 17.17 -21.09
CA GLU A 78 16.01 17.41 -22.44
C GLU A 78 15.00 17.09 -23.55
N GLN A 79 14.12 16.10 -23.33
CA GLN A 79 13.02 15.76 -24.23
C GLN A 79 11.76 16.64 -24.04
N GLY A 80 11.84 17.65 -23.17
CA GLY A 80 10.80 18.65 -22.95
C GLY A 80 9.64 18.25 -22.04
N TYR A 81 9.76 17.12 -21.33
CA TYR A 81 8.79 16.72 -20.32
C TYR A 81 8.95 17.53 -19.03
N GLY A 82 7.85 17.72 -18.31
CA GLY A 82 7.91 18.18 -16.94
C GLY A 82 8.32 17.04 -16.01
N VAL A 83 9.10 17.31 -14.97
CA VAL A 83 9.49 16.29 -13.98
C VAL A 83 9.27 16.80 -12.56
N ILE A 84 8.76 15.91 -11.71
CA ILE A 84 8.69 16.08 -10.26
C ILE A 84 9.32 14.83 -9.64
N VAL A 85 10.36 15.01 -8.82
CA VAL A 85 11.06 13.89 -8.16
C VAL A 85 11.33 14.23 -6.69
N PRO A 86 10.42 13.86 -5.76
CA PRO A 86 10.64 14.10 -4.35
C PRO A 86 11.74 13.21 -3.77
N ASP A 87 12.56 13.78 -2.88
CA ASP A 87 13.16 13.02 -1.80
C ASP A 87 12.02 12.72 -0.81
N LEU A 88 11.67 11.45 -0.63
CA LEU A 88 10.54 11.05 0.22
C LEU A 88 10.86 11.21 1.71
N LEU A 89 9.84 11.11 2.57
CA LEU A 89 9.96 11.35 4.01
C LEU A 89 11.10 10.53 4.63
N GLY A 90 12.01 11.18 5.37
CA GLY A 90 13.19 10.53 5.94
C GLY A 90 14.36 10.30 4.99
N CYS A 91 14.30 10.77 3.75
CA CYS A 91 15.34 10.59 2.74
C CYS A 91 15.80 11.96 2.21
N GLY A 92 17.08 12.04 1.81
CA GLY A 92 17.63 13.25 1.19
C GLY A 92 17.44 14.50 2.07
N GLY A 93 17.13 15.63 1.44
CA GLY A 93 16.92 16.90 2.15
C GLY A 93 15.49 17.11 2.66
N THR A 94 14.68 16.05 2.73
CA THR A 94 13.33 16.06 3.29
C THR A 94 13.39 15.77 4.79
N ASP A 95 12.45 16.35 5.55
CA ASP A 95 12.35 16.16 7.00
C ASP A 95 12.33 14.67 7.42
N THR A 96 12.92 14.40 8.58
CA THR A 96 13.06 13.06 9.16
C THR A 96 12.35 13.02 10.54
N PRO A 97 11.01 13.12 10.60
CA PRO A 97 10.27 13.21 11.86
C PRO A 97 10.26 11.90 12.63
N ARG A 98 10.42 11.90 13.96
CA ARG A 98 10.51 10.64 14.75
C ARG A 98 9.23 9.79 14.79
N ALA A 99 8.07 10.40 14.53
CA ALA A 99 6.78 9.72 14.64
C ALA A 99 6.57 8.76 13.45
N LEU A 100 6.60 7.44 13.70
CA LEU A 100 6.40 6.41 12.67
C LEU A 100 5.04 6.50 11.98
N THR A 101 4.02 7.05 12.64
CA THR A 101 2.67 7.25 12.08
C THR A 101 2.67 8.14 10.83
N LEU A 102 3.69 8.98 10.64
CA LEU A 102 3.83 9.83 9.44
C LEU A 102 4.35 9.06 8.22
N TYR A 103 5.05 7.94 8.42
CA TYR A 103 5.64 7.12 7.34
C TYR A 103 4.67 6.11 6.73
N GLY A 104 3.37 6.20 7.04
CA GLY A 104 2.35 5.41 6.35
C GLY A 104 2.27 5.81 4.87
N PHE A 105 2.22 4.84 3.97
CA PHE A 105 2.23 5.08 2.52
C PHE A 105 1.08 5.96 2.03
N LYS A 106 -0.09 5.88 2.67
CA LYS A 106 -1.21 6.78 2.39
C LYS A 106 -0.92 8.22 2.81
N ASN A 107 -0.24 8.42 3.94
CA ASN A 107 0.13 9.74 4.43
C ASN A 107 1.19 10.37 3.53
N MET A 108 2.25 9.62 3.20
CA MET A 108 3.26 10.07 2.25
C MET A 108 2.67 10.34 0.85
N ALA A 109 1.72 9.52 0.38
CA ALA A 109 1.01 9.79 -0.87
C ALA A 109 0.21 11.10 -0.82
N ALA A 110 -0.44 11.41 0.31
CA ALA A 110 -1.13 12.67 0.51
C ALA A 110 -0.16 13.87 0.54
N ASP A 111 1.02 13.70 1.14
CA ASP A 111 2.08 14.71 1.12
C ASP A 111 2.59 14.98 -0.31
N VAL A 112 2.85 13.93 -1.10
CA VAL A 112 3.24 14.10 -2.51
C VAL A 112 2.13 14.79 -3.30
N GLY A 113 0.85 14.48 -3.03
CA GLY A 113 -0.28 15.22 -3.59
C GLY A 113 -0.24 16.72 -3.26
N GLN A 114 0.10 17.09 -2.02
CA GLN A 114 0.27 18.49 -1.63
C GLN A 114 1.46 19.15 -2.33
N ILE A 115 2.55 18.43 -2.61
CA ILE A 115 3.65 18.96 -3.43
C ILE A 115 3.15 19.32 -4.84
N LEU A 116 2.33 18.45 -5.46
CA LEU A 116 1.73 18.74 -6.76
C LEU A 116 0.80 19.97 -6.69
N ASP A 117 -0.02 20.07 -5.64
CA ASP A 117 -0.91 21.23 -5.43
C ASP A 117 -0.09 22.53 -5.26
N CYS A 118 1.01 22.50 -4.52
CA CYS A 118 1.92 23.65 -4.34
C CYS A 118 2.57 24.12 -5.65
N GLU A 119 2.73 23.21 -6.61
CA GLU A 119 3.27 23.51 -7.94
C GLU A 119 2.18 23.74 -9.00
N GLY A 120 0.90 23.66 -8.63
CA GLY A 120 -0.22 23.82 -9.55
C GLY A 120 -0.31 22.70 -10.61
N VAL A 121 0.22 21.52 -10.31
CA VAL A 121 0.24 20.37 -11.22
C VAL A 121 -0.99 19.51 -11.00
N GLU A 122 -1.93 19.53 -11.93
CA GLU A 122 -3.19 18.79 -11.79
C GLU A 122 -3.08 17.29 -12.10
N LYS A 123 -2.26 16.93 -13.10
CA LYS A 123 -2.11 15.57 -13.61
C LYS A 123 -0.67 15.21 -13.93
N VAL A 124 -0.32 13.96 -13.68
CA VAL A 124 1.00 13.38 -13.93
C VAL A 124 0.89 11.99 -14.55
N ILE A 125 2.02 11.49 -15.08
CA ILE A 125 2.28 10.07 -15.22
C ILE A 125 3.14 9.65 -14.02
N GLY A 126 2.66 8.69 -13.23
CA GLY A 126 3.38 8.20 -12.05
C GLY A 126 4.36 7.09 -12.41
N VAL A 127 5.59 7.17 -11.96
CA VAL A 127 6.61 6.13 -12.11
C VAL A 127 7.18 5.81 -10.74
N SER A 128 7.17 4.56 -10.33
CA SER A 128 7.73 4.15 -9.04
C SER A 128 8.66 2.96 -9.17
N HIS A 129 9.50 2.78 -8.15
CA HIS A 129 10.31 1.58 -7.99
C HIS A 129 10.39 1.16 -6.50
N ASP A 130 10.65 -0.13 -6.23
CA ASP A 130 10.82 -0.69 -4.89
C ASP A 130 9.68 -0.28 -3.91
N LEU A 131 9.97 0.21 -2.69
CA LEU A 131 9.01 0.68 -1.68
C LEU A 131 8.30 1.98 -2.09
N GLY A 132 8.72 2.62 -3.19
CA GLY A 132 7.92 3.66 -3.84
C GLY A 132 6.65 3.09 -4.49
N SER A 133 6.64 1.80 -4.82
CA SER A 133 5.51 1.11 -5.47
C SER A 133 4.28 0.99 -4.59
N PRO A 134 4.36 0.56 -3.32
CA PRO A 134 3.22 0.63 -2.42
C PRO A 134 2.71 2.07 -2.25
N LEU A 135 3.59 3.07 -2.11
CA LEU A 135 3.19 4.48 -2.05
C LEU A 135 2.40 4.92 -3.29
N LEU A 136 2.94 4.71 -4.50
CA LEU A 136 2.25 5.07 -5.74
C LEU A 136 0.90 4.34 -5.85
N SER A 137 0.84 3.06 -5.42
CA SER A 137 -0.41 2.30 -5.40
C SER A 137 -1.46 2.98 -4.52
N ARG A 138 -1.12 3.42 -3.30
CA ARG A 138 -2.06 4.14 -2.42
C ARG A 138 -2.44 5.52 -2.99
N PHE A 139 -1.51 6.19 -3.68
CA PHE A 139 -1.79 7.48 -4.30
C PHE A 139 -2.82 7.35 -5.44
N VAL A 140 -2.64 6.37 -6.33
CA VAL A 140 -3.55 6.13 -7.46
C VAL A 140 -4.95 5.74 -6.99
N ILE A 141 -5.05 4.95 -5.92
CA ILE A 141 -6.34 4.56 -5.32
C ILE A 141 -7.04 5.77 -4.69
N SER A 142 -6.30 6.58 -3.93
CA SER A 142 -6.88 7.70 -3.18
C SER A 142 -7.20 8.93 -4.05
N GLN A 143 -6.44 9.15 -5.12
CA GLN A 143 -6.58 10.30 -6.01
C GLN A 143 -6.42 9.92 -7.49
N PRO A 144 -7.27 9.02 -8.04
CA PRO A 144 -7.10 8.50 -9.41
C PRO A 144 -7.14 9.58 -10.49
N SER A 145 -7.85 10.69 -10.25
CA SER A 145 -7.94 11.82 -11.19
C SER A 145 -6.61 12.54 -11.42
N ARG A 146 -5.60 12.33 -10.57
CA ARG A 146 -4.24 12.89 -10.71
C ARG A 146 -3.39 12.16 -11.74
N PHE A 147 -3.80 10.96 -12.17
CA PHE A 147 -2.96 10.10 -13.00
C PHE A 147 -3.56 9.91 -14.39
N THR A 148 -2.73 10.10 -15.41
CA THR A 148 -3.07 9.74 -16.80
C THR A 148 -2.56 8.34 -17.15
N ALA A 149 -1.44 7.95 -16.56
CA ALA A 149 -0.84 6.63 -16.66
C ALA A 149 0.05 6.37 -15.43
N VAL A 150 0.39 5.10 -15.21
CA VAL A 150 1.32 4.68 -14.16
C VAL A 150 2.27 3.59 -14.66
N ALA A 151 3.50 3.59 -14.15
CA ALA A 151 4.51 2.58 -14.41
C ALA A 151 5.18 2.16 -13.10
N PHE A 152 5.43 0.85 -12.97
CA PHE A 152 5.98 0.20 -11.79
C PHE A 152 7.25 -0.54 -12.21
N LEU A 153 8.39 -0.26 -11.57
CA LEU A 153 9.70 -0.81 -11.91
C LEU A 153 10.25 -1.66 -10.77
N GLY A 154 10.67 -2.89 -11.08
CA GLY A 154 11.07 -3.90 -10.10
C GLY A 154 9.88 -4.52 -9.37
N ASN A 155 9.20 -3.71 -8.57
CA ASN A 155 8.02 -4.07 -7.80
C ASN A 155 6.74 -3.61 -8.52
N GLY A 156 5.72 -4.47 -8.61
CA GLY A 156 4.45 -4.16 -9.29
C GLY A 156 3.48 -3.31 -8.47
N TYR A 157 2.22 -3.24 -8.91
CA TYR A 157 1.14 -2.65 -8.10
C TYR A 157 0.90 -3.45 -6.82
N PHE A 158 0.83 -2.78 -5.68
CA PHE A 158 0.54 -3.38 -4.38
C PHE A 158 -0.90 -3.07 -3.98
N PRO A 159 -1.84 -4.04 -4.06
CA PRO A 159 -3.18 -3.82 -3.56
C PRO A 159 -3.17 -3.52 -2.05
N PRO A 160 -4.17 -2.78 -1.54
CA PRO A 160 -4.44 -2.72 -0.10
C PRO A 160 -4.67 -4.12 0.48
N ALA A 161 -4.47 -4.26 1.79
CA ALA A 161 -4.65 -5.47 2.60
C ALA A 161 -3.51 -6.50 2.59
N ALA A 162 -2.34 -6.15 2.04
CA ALA A 162 -1.12 -6.92 2.29
C ALA A 162 -0.64 -6.62 3.72
N ARG A 163 -1.07 -7.41 4.71
CA ARG A 163 -0.56 -7.29 6.09
C ARG A 163 0.94 -7.56 6.08
N VAL A 164 1.72 -6.52 6.34
CA VAL A 164 3.20 -6.54 6.40
C VAL A 164 3.72 -6.16 7.79
N ASP A 165 2.93 -6.49 8.82
CA ASP A 165 3.42 -6.50 10.20
C ASP A 165 4.40 -7.66 10.42
N ALA A 166 4.95 -7.79 11.63
CA ALA A 166 5.91 -8.84 11.95
C ALA A 166 5.42 -10.25 11.60
N ALA A 167 4.15 -10.57 11.90
CA ALA A 167 3.55 -11.86 11.55
C ALA A 167 3.38 -12.03 10.03
N GLY A 168 3.08 -10.95 9.31
CA GLY A 168 3.06 -10.94 7.86
C GLY A 168 4.43 -11.25 7.25
N VAL A 169 5.52 -10.69 7.80
CA VAL A 169 6.89 -10.97 7.36
C VAL A 169 7.23 -12.45 7.56
N ASP A 170 6.90 -13.02 8.72
CA ASP A 170 7.11 -14.44 9.00
C ASP A 170 6.34 -15.32 8.01
N PHE A 171 5.08 -15.00 7.76
CA PHE A 171 4.25 -15.71 6.78
C PHE A 171 4.83 -15.67 5.36
N ILE A 172 5.32 -14.49 4.91
CA ILE A 172 5.96 -14.36 3.59
C ILE A 172 7.20 -15.23 3.50
N ASN A 173 8.03 -15.26 4.54
CA ASN A 173 9.24 -16.08 4.59
C ASN A 173 8.93 -17.58 4.62
N GLU A 174 7.94 -18.02 5.39
CA GLU A 174 7.49 -19.43 5.41
C GLU A 174 6.97 -19.88 4.04
N ALA A 175 6.13 -19.04 3.40
CA ALA A 175 5.61 -19.31 2.07
C ALA A 175 6.74 -19.36 1.02
N ALA A 176 7.70 -18.44 1.10
CA ALA A 176 8.87 -18.41 0.23
C ALA A 176 9.77 -19.63 0.42
N LEU A 177 10.02 -20.04 1.67
CA LEU A 177 10.80 -21.23 1.98
C LEU A 177 10.16 -22.49 1.39
N SER A 178 8.83 -22.63 1.52
CA SER A 178 8.09 -23.74 0.93
C SER A 178 8.13 -23.74 -0.61
N ARG A 179 8.09 -22.55 -1.23
CA ARG A 179 8.00 -22.42 -2.68
C ARG A 179 9.34 -22.45 -3.41
N PHE A 180 10.35 -21.80 -2.83
CA PHE A 180 11.64 -21.52 -3.47
C PHE A 180 12.82 -22.18 -2.74
N GLY A 181 12.63 -22.68 -1.52
CA GLY A 181 13.70 -23.29 -0.72
C GLY A 181 14.55 -22.29 0.07
N TYR A 182 14.18 -21.01 0.10
CA TYR A 182 14.84 -19.96 0.89
C TYR A 182 13.85 -18.84 1.24
N GLU A 183 14.13 -18.10 2.31
CA GLU A 183 13.39 -16.91 2.73
C GLU A 183 13.62 -15.75 1.74
N THR A 184 12.68 -14.82 1.59
CA THR A 184 12.82 -13.72 0.59
C THR A 184 12.92 -12.33 1.22
N VAL A 185 12.44 -12.16 2.45
CA VAL A 185 12.32 -10.86 3.11
C VAL A 185 12.86 -10.88 4.53
N GLY A 186 13.71 -11.85 4.89
CA GLY A 186 14.32 -11.96 6.23
C GLY A 186 15.16 -10.74 6.65
N PHE A 187 15.68 -9.96 5.71
CA PHE A 187 16.34 -8.68 6.02
C PHE A 187 15.39 -7.63 6.63
N TRP A 188 14.07 -7.75 6.43
CA TRP A 188 13.08 -6.82 6.99
C TRP A 188 13.13 -6.82 8.51
N SER A 189 13.32 -8.00 9.11
CA SER A 189 13.48 -8.16 10.56
C SER A 189 14.69 -7.39 11.09
N PHE A 190 15.83 -7.45 10.38
CA PHE A 190 17.01 -6.66 10.72
C PHE A 190 16.77 -5.16 10.54
N ASN A 191 16.12 -4.73 9.45
CA ASN A 191 15.80 -3.33 9.20
C ASN A 191 14.90 -2.71 10.29
N ASN A 192 14.09 -3.53 10.96
CA ASN A 192 13.23 -3.10 12.06
C ASN A 192 13.99 -2.85 13.38
N GLU A 193 15.19 -3.40 13.54
CA GLU A 193 15.90 -3.34 14.81
C GLU A 193 16.32 -1.91 15.18
N GLU A 194 16.37 -1.62 16.49
CA GLU A 194 16.76 -0.30 16.98
C GLU A 194 18.17 0.10 16.55
N ASN A 195 19.10 -0.86 16.55
CA ASN A 195 20.51 -0.62 16.21
C ASN A 195 20.81 -0.73 14.71
N ALA A 196 19.84 -1.07 13.85
CA ALA A 196 20.06 -1.34 12.44
C ALA A 196 20.74 -0.17 11.72
N ALA A 197 20.23 1.05 11.91
CA ALA A 197 20.78 2.27 11.29
C ALA A 197 22.27 2.43 11.57
N LYS A 198 22.66 2.28 12.84
CA LYS A 198 24.07 2.38 13.26
C LYS A 198 24.94 1.31 12.60
N VAL A 199 24.45 0.08 12.46
CA VAL A 199 25.18 -1.00 11.80
C VAL A 199 25.35 -0.69 10.31
N PHE A 200 24.28 -0.26 9.62
CA PHE A 200 24.39 0.14 8.22
C PHE A 200 25.35 1.32 8.02
N ASP A 201 25.28 2.35 8.87
CA ASP A 201 26.14 3.52 8.77
C ASP A 201 27.63 3.17 8.96
N GLN A 202 27.93 2.21 9.86
CA GLN A 202 29.28 1.70 10.09
C GLN A 202 29.80 0.83 8.93
N HIS A 203 28.90 0.13 8.23
CA HIS A 203 29.21 -0.84 7.18
C HIS A 203 28.62 -0.45 5.83
N LEU A 204 28.57 0.85 5.53
CA LEU A 204 27.85 1.37 4.36
C LEU A 204 28.45 0.86 3.04
N GLU A 205 29.77 0.62 2.98
CA GLU A 205 30.42 0.00 1.83
C GLU A 205 29.93 -1.44 1.63
N SER A 206 29.92 -2.22 2.71
CA SER A 206 29.47 -3.62 2.72
C SER A 206 28.03 -3.75 2.23
N PHE A 207 27.17 -2.88 2.76
CA PHE A 207 25.77 -2.81 2.36
C PHE A 207 25.62 -2.41 0.88
N SER A 208 26.32 -1.36 0.45
CA SER A 208 26.18 -0.83 -0.90
C SER A 208 26.66 -1.82 -1.96
N THR A 209 27.77 -2.52 -1.72
CA THR A 209 28.25 -3.53 -2.68
C THR A 209 27.31 -4.73 -2.75
N LEU A 210 26.73 -5.17 -1.63
CA LEU A 210 25.72 -6.22 -1.62
C LEU A 210 24.44 -5.80 -2.36
N SER A 211 24.00 -4.55 -2.19
CA SER A 211 22.77 -4.03 -2.81
C SER A 211 22.90 -3.91 -4.34
N PHE A 212 24.07 -3.54 -4.83
CA PHE A 212 24.31 -3.27 -6.26
C PHE A 212 25.14 -4.37 -6.96
N THR A 213 25.17 -5.58 -6.41
CA THR A 213 25.86 -6.74 -7.01
C THR A 213 25.16 -7.23 -8.27
N ARG A 214 25.92 -7.74 -9.26
CA ARG A 214 25.37 -8.53 -10.38
C ARG A 214 25.16 -10.00 -10.01
N ASN A 215 25.81 -10.48 -8.95
CA ASN A 215 25.70 -11.86 -8.51
C ASN A 215 24.47 -12.01 -7.60
N THR A 216 23.34 -12.41 -8.21
CA THR A 216 22.06 -12.58 -7.52
C THR A 216 22.07 -13.67 -6.44
N SER A 217 22.98 -14.64 -6.50
CA SER A 217 23.12 -15.66 -5.45
C SER A 217 23.54 -15.05 -4.11
N LEU A 218 24.28 -13.93 -4.11
CA LEU A 218 24.61 -13.23 -2.87
C LEU A 218 23.35 -12.69 -2.17
N TRP A 219 22.30 -12.32 -2.92
CA TRP A 219 21.05 -11.93 -2.28
C TRP A 219 20.36 -13.13 -1.63
N ILE A 220 20.31 -14.27 -2.32
CA ILE A 220 19.74 -15.51 -1.79
C ILE A 220 20.46 -15.96 -0.51
N ASP A 221 21.78 -15.83 -0.48
CA ASP A 221 22.59 -16.36 0.63
C ASP A 221 22.80 -15.36 1.78
N HIS A 222 22.80 -14.05 1.48
CA HIS A 222 23.29 -13.03 2.42
C HIS A 222 22.37 -11.82 2.61
N LEU A 223 21.29 -11.71 1.85
CA LEU A 223 20.28 -10.66 2.06
C LEU A 223 18.96 -11.26 2.53
N ALA A 224 18.44 -12.21 1.75
CA ALA A 224 17.10 -12.73 1.90
C ALA A 224 16.86 -13.52 3.20
N PRO A 225 17.80 -14.33 3.73
CA PRO A 225 17.59 -15.08 4.97
C PRO A 225 17.66 -14.20 6.21
N THR A 226 16.82 -14.49 7.19
CA THR A 226 16.74 -13.78 8.47
C THR A 226 18.09 -13.78 9.18
N GLY A 227 18.58 -12.57 9.47
CA GLY A 227 19.88 -12.36 10.12
C GLY A 227 21.11 -12.47 9.21
N ALA A 228 20.97 -12.90 7.95
CA ALA A 228 22.11 -13.06 7.05
C ALA A 228 22.77 -11.73 6.69
N ILE A 229 21.98 -10.69 6.43
CA ILE A 229 22.51 -9.35 6.15
C ILE A 229 23.32 -8.80 7.34
N ARG A 230 22.85 -9.01 8.57
CA ARG A 230 23.59 -8.63 9.77
C ARG A 230 24.97 -9.31 9.79
N GLN A 231 25.03 -10.60 9.50
CA GLN A 231 26.31 -11.33 9.48
C GLN A 231 27.24 -10.82 8.38
N TRP A 232 26.69 -10.53 7.18
CA TRP A 232 27.45 -9.96 6.08
C TRP A 232 28.09 -8.61 6.45
N LEU A 233 27.29 -7.70 7.02
CA LEU A 233 27.73 -6.36 7.43
C LEU A 233 28.75 -6.44 8.57
N MET A 234 28.50 -7.22 9.61
CA MET A 234 29.41 -7.35 10.76
C MET A 234 30.76 -8.00 10.39
N GLN A 235 30.82 -8.75 9.29
CA GLN A 235 32.05 -9.31 8.74
C GLN A 235 32.71 -8.38 7.71
N ASP A 236 32.10 -7.22 7.42
CA ASP A 236 32.52 -6.23 6.43
C ASP A 236 32.82 -6.86 5.06
N LYS A 237 31.98 -7.82 4.64
CA LYS A 237 32.11 -8.49 3.35
C LYS A 237 31.73 -7.55 2.21
N MET A 238 32.38 -7.72 1.07
CA MET A 238 32.14 -6.91 -0.14
C MET A 238 31.83 -7.81 -1.33
N ALA A 239 30.84 -7.41 -2.13
CA ALA A 239 30.66 -7.98 -3.45
C ALA A 239 31.67 -7.34 -4.42
N THR A 240 32.28 -8.14 -5.29
CA THR A 240 33.33 -7.68 -6.21
C THR A 240 32.81 -7.24 -7.58
N ASP A 241 31.67 -7.79 -8.02
CA ASP A 241 31.02 -7.43 -9.29
C ASP A 241 29.74 -6.63 -9.04
N ILE A 242 29.86 -5.30 -9.12
CA ILE A 242 28.75 -4.35 -8.92
C ILE A 242 28.39 -3.62 -10.21
N PHE A 243 27.09 -3.35 -10.42
CA PHE A 243 26.60 -2.72 -11.66
C PHE A 243 26.60 -1.18 -11.66
N VAL A 244 26.99 -0.58 -10.55
CA VAL A 244 27.06 0.88 -10.37
C VAL A 244 28.51 1.34 -10.40
N SER A 245 28.76 2.50 -11.02
CA SER A 245 30.11 3.07 -11.05
C SER A 245 30.56 3.52 -9.65
N ARG A 246 31.86 3.47 -9.37
CA ARG A 246 32.41 3.92 -8.08
C ARG A 246 32.02 5.37 -7.75
N ALA A 247 32.05 6.26 -8.74
CA ALA A 247 31.68 7.66 -8.55
C ALA A 247 30.20 7.82 -8.15
N ARG A 248 29.29 7.06 -8.77
CA ARG A 248 27.86 7.06 -8.41
C ARG A 248 27.65 6.50 -7.01
N MET A 249 28.39 5.45 -6.64
CA MET A 249 28.34 4.87 -5.30
C MET A 249 28.82 5.86 -4.23
N GLU A 250 29.95 6.54 -4.45
CA GLU A 250 30.44 7.55 -3.52
C GLU A 250 29.44 8.69 -3.36
N GLN A 251 28.83 9.16 -4.46
CA GLN A 251 27.82 10.20 -4.42
C GLN A 251 26.58 9.77 -3.63
N TRP A 252 26.08 8.54 -3.82
CA TRP A 252 24.99 7.99 -3.02
C TRP A 252 25.35 7.93 -1.53
N LYS A 253 26.54 7.42 -1.18
CA LYS A 253 27.02 7.37 0.21
C LYS A 253 27.16 8.77 0.84
N THR A 254 27.61 9.77 0.07
CA THR A 254 27.66 11.17 0.53
C THR A 254 26.27 11.68 0.89
N ILE A 255 25.28 11.46 0.01
CA ILE A 255 23.90 11.87 0.27
C ILE A 255 23.36 11.22 1.55
N ILE A 256 23.57 9.90 1.74
CA ILE A 256 23.12 9.21 2.96
C ILE A 256 23.78 9.81 4.20
N ARG A 257 25.11 10.01 4.19
CA ARG A 257 25.85 10.53 5.34
C ARG A 257 25.46 11.96 5.71
N GLU A 258 25.33 12.84 4.72
CA GLU A 258 25.00 14.25 4.95
C GLU A 258 23.56 14.44 5.43
N ASN A 259 22.65 13.51 5.10
CA ASN A 259 21.25 13.56 5.49
C ASN A 259 20.90 12.73 6.75
N GLY A 260 21.89 12.47 7.61
CA GLY A 260 21.67 11.85 8.92
C GLY A 260 21.72 10.31 8.94
N GLY A 261 22.24 9.68 7.88
CA GLY A 261 22.47 8.25 7.80
C GLY A 261 21.22 7.44 7.47
N MET A 262 21.27 6.14 7.81
CA MET A 262 20.23 5.18 7.44
C MET A 262 19.00 5.19 8.36
N ASP A 263 19.00 5.96 9.45
CA ASP A 263 17.87 6.02 10.39
C ASP A 263 16.57 6.49 9.72
N GLY A 264 16.65 7.55 8.90
CA GLY A 264 15.50 8.09 8.19
C GLY A 264 14.85 7.09 7.23
N PRO A 265 15.60 6.52 6.26
CA PRO A 265 15.06 5.51 5.33
C PRO A 265 14.52 4.26 6.05
N LEU A 266 15.17 3.80 7.12
CA LEU A 266 14.74 2.59 7.84
C LEU A 266 13.40 2.75 8.56
N ARG A 267 12.93 3.98 8.80
CA ARG A 267 11.60 4.21 9.39
C ARG A 267 10.46 3.71 8.51
N TRP A 268 10.68 3.49 7.20
CA TRP A 268 9.69 2.90 6.32
C TRP A 268 9.42 1.44 6.70
N TYR A 269 10.48 0.64 6.91
CA TYR A 269 10.35 -0.72 7.43
C TYR A 269 9.75 -0.74 8.82
N LYS A 270 10.21 0.14 9.71
CA LYS A 270 9.69 0.22 11.08
C LYS A 270 8.19 0.57 11.11
N ALA A 271 7.74 1.49 10.26
CA ALA A 271 6.34 1.86 10.16
C ALA A 271 5.48 0.73 9.55
N MET A 272 5.98 0.05 8.50
CA MET A 272 5.30 -1.12 7.93
C MET A 272 5.12 -2.22 8.99
N ILE A 273 6.21 -2.60 9.68
CA ILE A 273 6.21 -3.70 10.65
C ILE A 273 5.43 -3.35 11.92
N ALA A 274 5.40 -2.07 12.31
CA ALA A 274 4.52 -1.56 13.37
C ALA A 274 3.03 -1.50 12.97
N GLY A 275 2.68 -1.90 11.75
CA GLY A 275 1.30 -1.94 11.28
C GLY A 275 0.69 -0.56 11.00
N VAL A 276 1.51 0.48 10.79
CA VAL A 276 1.02 1.86 10.53
C VAL A 276 0.13 1.93 9.30
N ASN A 277 0.36 1.07 8.31
CA ASN A 277 -0.44 1.03 7.09
C ASN A 277 -1.77 0.28 7.27
N ASN A 278 -1.87 -0.64 8.23
CA ASN A 278 -3.01 -1.57 8.37
C ASN A 278 -4.37 -0.86 8.43
N PRO A 279 -4.59 0.20 9.25
CA PRO A 279 -5.89 0.87 9.32
C PRO A 279 -6.32 1.54 8.00
N THR A 280 -5.37 1.81 7.11
CA THR A 280 -5.64 2.41 5.80
C THR A 280 -5.75 1.40 4.68
N GLU A 281 -5.34 0.16 4.96
CA GLU A 281 -5.31 -0.96 4.04
C GLU A 281 -6.45 -1.96 4.27
N GLU A 282 -7.00 -1.97 5.48
CA GLU A 282 -8.25 -2.66 5.81
C GLU A 282 -9.43 -1.77 5.38
N ASP A 283 -10.20 -2.23 4.39
CA ASP A 283 -11.45 -1.59 3.97
C ASP A 283 -12.65 -2.08 4.79
N SER A 284 -12.44 -3.08 5.66
CA SER A 284 -13.44 -3.69 6.52
C SER A 284 -13.07 -3.52 7.98
N ASP A 285 -13.99 -2.95 8.75
CA ASP A 285 -13.99 -2.87 10.21
C ASP A 285 -14.50 -4.17 10.86
N THR A 286 -14.52 -5.28 10.09
CA THR A 286 -15.11 -6.53 10.52
C THR A 286 -14.07 -7.57 10.93
N MET A 287 -14.18 -8.04 12.17
CA MET A 287 -13.41 -9.13 12.73
C MET A 287 -14.07 -10.48 12.42
N VAL A 288 -13.29 -11.45 11.95
CA VAL A 288 -13.74 -12.83 11.74
C VAL A 288 -13.40 -13.68 12.97
N LEU A 289 -14.40 -14.27 13.62
CA LEU A 289 -14.14 -15.16 14.78
C LEU A 289 -13.47 -16.47 14.34
N GLU A 290 -12.66 -17.06 15.24
CA GLU A 290 -11.70 -18.15 14.98
C GLU A 290 -12.25 -19.37 14.19
N ARG A 291 -13.56 -19.64 14.27
CA ARG A 291 -14.22 -20.79 13.61
C ARG A 291 -15.03 -20.42 12.38
N THR A 292 -15.26 -19.14 12.14
CA THR A 292 -16.25 -18.65 11.19
C THR A 292 -15.92 -19.01 9.76
N LEU A 293 -14.67 -18.76 9.34
CA LEU A 293 -14.23 -19.08 7.99
C LEU A 293 -14.30 -20.59 7.72
N LYS A 294 -13.69 -21.39 8.61
CA LYS A 294 -13.66 -22.86 8.48
C LYS A 294 -15.06 -23.46 8.43
N ARG A 295 -15.97 -23.01 9.28
CA ARG A 295 -17.35 -23.51 9.33
C ARG A 295 -18.14 -23.13 8.08
N THR A 296 -18.05 -21.88 7.63
CA THR A 296 -18.72 -21.40 6.41
C THR A 296 -18.28 -22.21 5.19
N ILE A 297 -16.97 -22.46 5.05
CA ILE A 297 -16.43 -23.30 3.97
C ILE A 297 -16.90 -24.76 4.12
N SER A 298 -16.90 -25.30 5.34
CA SER A 298 -17.30 -26.69 5.60
C SER A 298 -18.76 -26.97 5.23
N ILE A 299 -19.66 -25.98 5.37
CA ILE A 299 -21.06 -26.10 4.93
C ILE A 299 -21.13 -26.29 3.41
N ILE A 300 -20.39 -25.48 2.65
CA ILE A 300 -20.31 -25.64 1.19
C ILE A 300 -19.66 -26.98 0.84
N ALA A 301 -18.58 -27.36 1.51
CA ALA A 301 -17.86 -28.60 1.19
C ALA A 301 -18.68 -29.87 1.52
N GLY A 302 -19.53 -29.80 2.54
CA GLY A 302 -20.32 -30.94 3.03
C GLY A 302 -21.55 -31.28 2.18
N ASP A 303 -22.02 -30.37 1.33
CA ASP A 303 -23.20 -30.59 0.49
C ASP A 303 -22.91 -30.24 -0.99
N PRO A 304 -22.86 -31.22 -1.91
CA PRO A 304 -22.55 -30.99 -3.31
C PRO A 304 -23.60 -30.14 -4.04
N THR A 305 -24.77 -29.87 -3.47
CA THR A 305 -25.80 -29.00 -4.06
C THR A 305 -25.68 -27.54 -3.66
N VAL A 306 -24.86 -27.22 -2.64
CA VAL A 306 -24.67 -25.85 -2.15
C VAL A 306 -23.58 -25.13 -2.93
N GLY A 307 -23.93 -23.98 -3.52
CA GLY A 307 -23.03 -23.11 -4.27
C GLY A 307 -22.54 -21.89 -3.50
N GLY A 308 -23.19 -21.54 -2.39
CA GLY A 308 -22.81 -20.38 -1.56
C GLY A 308 -23.17 -20.55 -0.09
N ALA A 309 -22.37 -19.97 0.80
CA ALA A 309 -22.68 -19.84 2.22
C ALA A 309 -22.23 -18.49 2.77
N SER A 310 -22.88 -18.00 3.82
CA SER A 310 -22.46 -16.79 4.55
C SER A 310 -22.58 -16.98 6.06
N SER A 311 -21.76 -16.27 6.83
CA SER A 311 -21.86 -16.26 8.28
C SER A 311 -22.85 -15.22 8.81
N GLY A 312 -23.18 -15.34 10.10
CA GLY A 312 -23.76 -14.25 10.86
C GLY A 312 -22.83 -13.04 10.98
N LEU A 313 -23.42 -11.86 11.22
CA LEU A 313 -22.71 -10.62 11.52
C LEU A 313 -23.38 -9.96 12.72
N THR A 314 -22.57 -9.54 13.68
CA THR A 314 -22.99 -8.76 14.85
C THR A 314 -22.18 -7.48 14.97
N VAL A 315 -22.65 -6.55 15.79
CA VAL A 315 -22.03 -5.25 16.02
C VAL A 315 -21.40 -5.24 17.41
N TYR A 316 -20.08 -5.07 17.55
CA TYR A 316 -19.45 -5.10 18.88
C TYR A 316 -19.73 -3.84 19.71
N ASN A 317 -19.82 -2.68 19.06
CA ASN A 317 -20.10 -1.40 19.71
C ASN A 317 -21.60 -1.11 19.75
N GLY A 318 -22.42 -2.17 19.73
CA GLY A 318 -23.88 -2.09 19.69
C GLY A 318 -24.46 -1.32 20.87
N ASP A 319 -23.80 -1.34 22.02
CA ASP A 319 -24.31 -0.70 23.25
C ASP A 319 -23.77 0.72 23.50
N ASP A 320 -22.82 1.20 22.69
CA ASP A 320 -22.13 2.47 22.91
C ASP A 320 -23.07 3.70 22.86
N MET A 321 -23.98 3.74 21.88
CA MET A 321 -24.85 4.87 21.60
C MET A 321 -26.23 4.41 21.11
N VAL A 322 -27.23 5.30 21.13
CA VAL A 322 -28.58 4.98 20.61
C VAL A 322 -28.54 4.55 19.14
N VAL A 323 -27.73 5.23 18.31
CA VAL A 323 -27.58 4.91 16.89
C VAL A 323 -26.94 3.55 16.67
N THR A 324 -25.98 3.15 17.52
CA THR A 324 -25.32 1.85 17.40
C THR A 324 -26.25 0.72 17.82
N ARG A 325 -27.09 0.92 18.86
CA ARG A 325 -28.12 -0.06 19.26
C ARG A 325 -29.17 -0.26 18.18
N LEU A 326 -29.62 0.83 17.54
CA LEU A 326 -30.57 0.74 16.43
C LEU A 326 -29.97 -0.03 15.26
N ALA A 327 -28.73 0.29 14.88
CA ALA A 327 -28.03 -0.44 13.82
C ALA A 327 -27.84 -1.94 14.16
N ALA A 328 -27.42 -2.25 15.40
CA ALA A 328 -27.29 -3.63 15.87
C ALA A 328 -28.63 -4.39 15.82
N THR A 329 -29.73 -3.73 16.19
CA THR A 329 -31.08 -4.31 16.12
C THR A 329 -31.49 -4.60 14.68
N VAL A 330 -31.19 -3.69 13.74
CA VAL A 330 -31.46 -3.90 12.30
C VAL A 330 -30.65 -5.08 11.78
N TYR A 331 -29.34 -5.15 12.06
CA TYR A 331 -28.52 -6.29 11.64
C TYR A 331 -29.01 -7.60 12.23
N TRP A 332 -29.40 -7.61 13.50
CA TRP A 332 -29.96 -8.79 14.13
C TRP A 332 -31.27 -9.24 13.47
N ALA A 333 -32.20 -8.30 13.24
CA ALA A 333 -33.47 -8.60 12.61
C ALA A 333 -33.31 -9.07 11.15
N GLU A 334 -32.56 -8.33 10.33
CA GLU A 334 -32.35 -8.73 8.94
C GLU A 334 -31.58 -10.04 8.84
N LEU A 335 -30.47 -10.20 9.56
CA LEU A 335 -29.62 -11.37 9.34
C LEU A 335 -30.15 -12.61 10.05
N TYR A 336 -30.55 -12.52 11.32
CA TYR A 336 -30.94 -13.70 12.08
C TYR A 336 -32.41 -14.03 11.91
N LEU A 337 -33.32 -13.06 11.99
CA LEU A 337 -34.74 -13.38 11.87
C LEU A 337 -35.11 -13.68 10.41
N THR A 338 -34.72 -12.81 9.46
CA THR A 338 -35.20 -13.00 8.08
C THR A 338 -34.43 -14.08 7.32
N ARG A 339 -33.12 -14.26 7.53
CA ARG A 339 -32.32 -15.22 6.74
C ARG A 339 -32.24 -16.62 7.32
N SER A 340 -32.49 -16.82 8.62
CA SER A 340 -32.51 -18.19 9.19
C SER A 340 -33.60 -19.07 8.57
N THR A 341 -34.71 -18.48 8.13
CA THR A 341 -35.83 -19.25 7.55
C THR A 341 -35.52 -19.78 6.14
N PRO A 342 -35.08 -18.95 5.16
CA PRO A 342 -34.62 -19.45 3.86
C PRO A 342 -33.41 -20.39 3.96
N ALA A 343 -32.54 -20.20 4.96
CA ALA A 343 -31.36 -21.03 5.15
C ALA A 343 -31.68 -22.52 5.34
N CYS A 344 -32.76 -22.85 6.04
CA CYS A 344 -33.21 -24.23 6.24
C CYS A 344 -33.58 -24.94 4.94
N THR A 345 -33.87 -24.18 3.88
CA THR A 345 -34.22 -24.71 2.55
C THR A 345 -33.15 -24.41 1.49
N ALA A 346 -31.99 -23.89 1.92
CA ALA A 346 -30.91 -23.43 1.04
C ALA A 346 -31.38 -22.41 -0.03
N THR A 347 -32.33 -21.54 0.32
CA THR A 347 -32.90 -20.52 -0.57
C THR A 347 -32.56 -19.09 -0.14
N SER A 348 -31.49 -18.90 0.63
CA SER A 348 -31.06 -17.56 1.04
C SER A 348 -30.76 -16.71 -0.19
N ASP A 349 -31.54 -15.66 -0.39
CA ASP A 349 -31.51 -14.78 -1.56
C ASP A 349 -30.40 -13.72 -1.51
N CYS A 350 -29.77 -13.57 -0.34
CA CYS A 350 -28.67 -12.66 -0.10
C CYS A 350 -27.66 -13.31 0.86
N GLN A 351 -26.41 -13.41 0.43
CA GLN A 351 -25.29 -13.77 1.30
C GLN A 351 -24.80 -12.52 2.03
N SER A 352 -24.76 -12.56 3.37
CA SER A 352 -24.38 -11.40 4.19
C SER A 352 -22.88 -11.40 4.49
N GLY A 353 -22.27 -10.26 4.25
CA GLY A 353 -21.11 -9.83 5.01
C GLY A 353 -19.78 -10.47 4.63
N PRO A 354 -18.73 -10.14 5.39
CA PRO A 354 -17.33 -10.30 5.01
C PRO A 354 -16.80 -11.73 5.09
N CYS A 355 -17.61 -12.68 5.59
CA CYS A 355 -17.29 -14.11 5.53
C CYS A 355 -18.32 -14.85 4.67
N THR A 356 -18.51 -14.32 3.46
CA THR A 356 -19.25 -14.99 2.39
C THR A 356 -18.32 -15.89 1.59
N ALA A 357 -18.73 -17.12 1.34
CA ALA A 357 -18.00 -18.08 0.53
C ALA A 357 -18.84 -18.55 -0.66
N PHE A 358 -18.16 -18.82 -1.77
CA PHE A 358 -18.75 -19.31 -3.00
C PHE A 358 -17.99 -20.54 -3.49
N ARG A 359 -18.71 -21.51 -4.02
CA ARG A 359 -18.10 -22.64 -4.71
C ARG A 359 -17.61 -22.21 -6.08
N LEU A 360 -16.34 -22.49 -6.38
CA LEU A 360 -15.72 -22.10 -7.65
C LEU A 360 -16.45 -22.68 -8.87
N SER A 361 -16.87 -23.95 -8.82
CA SER A 361 -17.62 -24.58 -9.91
C SER A 361 -18.97 -23.91 -10.18
N ALA A 362 -19.63 -23.40 -9.13
CA ALA A 362 -20.89 -22.68 -9.25
C ALA A 362 -20.71 -21.28 -9.87
N LEU A 363 -19.59 -20.61 -9.59
CA LEU A 363 -19.28 -19.27 -10.10
C LEU A 363 -18.80 -19.23 -11.54
N SER A 364 -18.24 -20.31 -12.06
CA SER A 364 -17.61 -20.35 -13.39
C SER A 364 -18.51 -19.83 -14.52
N ALA A 365 -19.82 -20.12 -14.45
CA ALA A 365 -20.83 -19.69 -15.43
C ALA A 365 -21.46 -18.31 -15.14
N ILE A 366 -21.11 -17.66 -14.02
CA ILE A 366 -21.76 -16.44 -13.51
C ILE A 366 -20.79 -15.26 -13.48
N LEU A 367 -19.55 -15.47 -13.04
CA LEU A 367 -18.65 -14.41 -12.60
C LEU A 367 -18.36 -13.37 -13.69
N MET A 368 -17.99 -13.81 -14.90
CA MET A 368 -17.65 -12.89 -15.99
C MET A 368 -18.86 -12.10 -16.52
N PRO A 369 -20.01 -12.74 -16.83
CA PRO A 369 -21.24 -12.01 -17.18
C PRO A 369 -21.68 -11.02 -16.09
N TRP A 370 -21.63 -11.42 -14.82
CA TRP A 370 -21.98 -10.57 -13.68
C TRP A 370 -21.04 -9.36 -13.55
N TYR A 371 -19.73 -9.56 -13.67
CA TYR A 371 -18.73 -8.50 -13.51
C TYR A 371 -18.73 -7.47 -14.67
N MET A 372 -19.11 -7.91 -15.87
CA MET A 372 -19.16 -7.07 -17.08
C MET A 372 -20.54 -6.48 -17.37
N GLN A 373 -21.52 -6.69 -16.48
CA GLN A 373 -22.89 -6.25 -16.69
C GLN A 373 -23.00 -4.73 -16.86
N LYS A 374 -23.93 -4.32 -17.73
CA LYS A 374 -24.27 -2.92 -17.97
C LYS A 374 -25.77 -2.71 -17.86
N VAL A 375 -26.18 -1.65 -17.18
CA VAL A 375 -27.57 -1.19 -17.14
C VAL A 375 -27.60 0.21 -17.74
N PHE A 376 -28.44 0.42 -18.76
CA PHE A 376 -28.49 1.65 -19.56
C PHE A 376 -27.11 2.10 -20.09
N GLY A 377 -26.30 1.13 -20.55
CA GLY A 377 -24.97 1.38 -21.10
C GLY A 377 -23.88 1.70 -20.07
N LYS A 378 -24.24 1.87 -18.79
CA LYS A 378 -23.30 2.10 -17.70
C LYS A 378 -22.93 0.79 -17.03
N ARG A 379 -21.64 0.61 -16.77
CA ARG A 379 -21.14 -0.52 -15.98
C ARG A 379 -21.65 -0.39 -14.56
N MET A 380 -22.22 -1.47 -14.03
CA MET A 380 -22.70 -1.48 -12.64
C MET A 380 -21.53 -1.49 -11.66
N ILE A 381 -21.74 -0.88 -10.49
CA ILE A 381 -20.82 -1.02 -9.36
C ILE A 381 -20.90 -2.48 -8.91
N VAL A 382 -19.75 -3.14 -8.88
CA VAL A 382 -19.59 -4.56 -8.55
C VAL A 382 -19.69 -4.69 -7.03
N ASN A 383 -20.90 -4.59 -6.48
CA ASN A 383 -21.16 -4.79 -5.05
C ASN A 383 -22.60 -5.28 -4.78
N GLU A 384 -23.19 -5.97 -5.74
CA GLU A 384 -24.54 -6.53 -5.62
C GLU A 384 -24.44 -8.04 -5.31
N ASP A 385 -24.27 -8.34 -4.01
CA ASP A 385 -24.21 -9.69 -3.46
C ASP A 385 -25.51 -10.47 -3.70
N ARG A 386 -26.67 -9.80 -3.69
CA ARG A 386 -28.00 -10.39 -3.90
C ARG A 386 -28.19 -10.85 -5.34
N TYR A 387 -27.66 -10.15 -6.34
CA TYR A 387 -27.73 -10.51 -7.74
C TYR A 387 -26.79 -11.69 -8.04
N LEU A 388 -25.59 -11.70 -7.46
CA LEU A 388 -24.70 -12.86 -7.55
C LEU A 388 -25.37 -14.10 -6.91
N THR A 389 -25.94 -13.92 -5.73
CA THR A 389 -26.69 -14.97 -4.99
C THR A 389 -27.90 -15.48 -5.80
N THR A 390 -28.69 -14.57 -6.38
CA THR A 390 -29.83 -14.91 -7.23
C THR A 390 -29.40 -15.74 -8.45
N ASN A 391 -28.25 -15.42 -9.05
CA ASN A 391 -27.73 -16.19 -10.18
C ASN A 391 -27.35 -17.63 -9.82
N LEU A 392 -26.92 -17.87 -8.57
CA LEU A 392 -26.68 -19.23 -8.05
C LEU A 392 -28.00 -19.98 -7.93
N LEU A 393 -28.97 -19.39 -7.24
CA LEU A 393 -30.30 -19.96 -7.02
C LEU A 393 -31.01 -20.33 -8.33
N VAL A 394 -31.00 -19.43 -9.32
CA VAL A 394 -31.61 -19.67 -10.64
C VAL A 394 -30.96 -20.83 -11.39
N ARG A 395 -29.69 -21.13 -11.09
CA ARG A 395 -28.94 -22.25 -11.69
C ARG A 395 -29.03 -23.54 -10.87
N GLY A 396 -29.91 -23.57 -9.86
CA GLY A 396 -30.16 -24.74 -9.03
C GLY A 396 -29.15 -24.95 -7.90
N TRP A 397 -28.29 -23.98 -7.63
CA TRP A 397 -27.39 -24.05 -6.48
C TRP A 397 -28.11 -23.61 -5.20
N GLY A 398 -27.95 -24.38 -4.14
CA GLY A 398 -28.38 -23.98 -2.81
C GLY A 398 -27.49 -22.87 -2.23
N VAL A 399 -28.08 -21.98 -1.46
CA VAL A 399 -27.38 -20.92 -0.72
C VAL A 399 -27.79 -20.94 0.74
N VAL A 400 -26.82 -21.06 1.64
CA VAL A 400 -27.06 -21.30 3.08
C VAL A 400 -26.53 -20.17 3.95
N PHE A 401 -27.22 -19.87 5.05
CA PHE A 401 -26.74 -18.98 6.10
C PHE A 401 -26.30 -19.79 7.32
N ALA A 402 -25.04 -19.63 7.73
CA ALA A 402 -24.43 -20.29 8.87
C ALA A 402 -24.66 -19.48 10.15
N SER A 403 -25.77 -19.77 10.84
CA SER A 403 -26.19 -19.03 12.03
C SER A 403 -25.36 -19.33 13.29
N ASP A 404 -24.56 -20.40 13.27
CA ASP A 404 -23.71 -20.84 14.39
C ASP A 404 -22.32 -20.19 14.42
N VAL A 405 -22.01 -19.31 13.45
CA VAL A 405 -20.74 -18.60 13.36
C VAL A 405 -20.91 -17.14 13.01
N LEU A 406 -19.95 -16.33 13.50
CA LEU A 406 -20.10 -14.89 13.58
C LEU A 406 -18.89 -14.15 13.03
N THR A 407 -19.20 -13.05 12.37
CA THR A 407 -18.30 -11.92 12.17
C THR A 407 -18.78 -10.76 13.02
N VAL A 408 -17.89 -9.83 13.35
CA VAL A 408 -18.17 -8.74 14.28
C VAL A 408 -17.68 -7.43 13.70
N ALA A 409 -18.57 -6.46 13.43
CA ALA A 409 -18.22 -5.18 12.81
C ALA A 409 -18.42 -3.99 13.75
N GLU A 410 -17.74 -2.87 13.45
CA GLU A 410 -18.06 -1.55 14.00
C GLU A 410 -19.29 -0.98 13.29
N THR A 411 -20.14 -0.25 14.01
CA THR A 411 -21.10 0.68 13.39
C THR A 411 -20.81 2.12 13.83
N PRO A 412 -21.04 3.14 13.00
CA PRO A 412 -20.80 4.52 13.38
C PRO A 412 -21.51 4.97 14.66
N THR A 413 -20.76 5.60 15.57
CA THR A 413 -21.27 6.13 16.86
C THR A 413 -22.01 7.47 16.75
N SER A 414 -22.11 8.05 15.54
CA SER A 414 -22.84 9.30 15.30
C SER A 414 -23.77 9.18 14.10
N VAL A 415 -24.92 9.88 14.17
CA VAL A 415 -25.90 9.93 13.07
C VAL A 415 -25.28 10.44 11.78
N THR A 416 -24.39 11.45 11.85
CA THR A 416 -23.72 12.00 10.66
C THR A 416 -22.79 10.98 9.99
N ARG A 417 -21.99 10.23 10.77
CA ARG A 417 -21.11 9.18 10.23
C ARG A 417 -21.94 8.00 9.71
N TRP A 418 -23.04 7.66 10.39
CA TRP A 418 -24.00 6.64 9.91
C TRP A 418 -24.66 7.05 8.59
N LEU A 419 -25.20 8.26 8.47
CA LEU A 419 -25.78 8.78 7.23
C LEU A 419 -24.75 8.79 6.09
N ARG A 420 -23.51 9.20 6.38
CA ARG A 420 -22.42 9.16 5.40
C ARG A 420 -22.10 7.73 4.94
N GLN A 421 -22.26 6.74 5.80
CA GLN A 421 -22.08 5.33 5.44
C GLN A 421 -23.22 4.85 4.53
N GLN A 422 -24.47 5.28 4.74
CA GLN A 422 -25.63 4.85 3.93
C GLN A 422 -25.65 5.41 2.50
N VAL A 423 -24.88 6.47 2.23
CA VAL A 423 -24.77 7.11 0.90
C VAL A 423 -23.48 6.74 0.15
N ARG A 424 -22.65 5.86 0.71
CA ARG A 424 -21.56 5.20 0.00
C ARG A 424 -22.13 4.07 -0.85
#